data_AF-A0AA35QEM2-F1
#
_entry.id   AF-A0AA35QEM2-F1
#
_cell.length_a   1.000
_cell.length_b   1.000
_cell.length_c   1.000
_cell.angle_alpha   90.00
_cell.angle_beta   90.00
_cell.angle_gamma   90.00
#
_symmetry.space_group_name_H-M   'P 1'
#
loop_
_entity.id
_entity.type
_entity.pdbx_description
1 polymer ?
#
loop_
_entity_poly.entity_id
_entity_poly.type
_entity_poly.pdbx_seq_one_letter_code
_entity_poly.pdbx_strand_id
1 'polypeptide(L)'
;MHFVKTIVSLFALSSFAVAHIGDADLERRDVAEIAHEEYLMARDEYIEKRDLFRRFASKGTCRATKGSGKLCYKGGRACGPCTPMAVTGQLCFCNA
;
A
#
# COMPACT_ATOMS: atom_id res chain seq x y z
N MET A 1 -27.02 57.15 22.74
CA MET A 1 -27.34 55.78 22.28
C MET A 1 -26.23 55.20 21.38
N HIS A 2 -24.97 55.16 21.84
CA HIS A 2 -23.83 54.63 21.07
C HIS A 2 -23.21 53.37 21.68
N PHE A 3 -23.32 53.20 23.00
CA PHE A 3 -22.73 52.09 23.76
C PHE A 3 -23.37 50.72 23.48
N VAL A 4 -24.69 50.69 23.23
CA VAL A 4 -25.40 49.44 22.91
C VAL A 4 -25.00 48.92 21.52
N LYS A 5 -24.77 49.83 20.55
CA LYS A 5 -24.36 49.47 19.19
C LYS A 5 -22.97 48.81 19.15
N THR A 6 -22.04 49.26 20.01
CA THR A 6 -20.70 48.69 20.10
C THR A 6 -20.69 47.30 20.73
N ILE A 7 -21.55 47.06 21.73
CA ILE A 7 -21.63 45.74 22.39
C ILE A 7 -22.25 44.69 21.44
N VAL A 8 -23.32 45.05 20.73
CA VAL A 8 -23.95 44.15 19.75
C VAL A 8 -22.99 43.83 18.60
N SER A 9 -22.18 44.80 18.15
CA SER A 9 -21.15 44.59 17.12
C SER A 9 -20.04 43.64 17.59
N LEU A 10 -19.56 43.80 18.83
CA LEU A 10 -18.52 42.94 19.40
C LEU A 10 -19.00 41.49 19.58
N PHE A 11 -20.25 41.29 20.02
CA PHE A 11 -20.83 39.95 20.16
C PHE A 11 -21.13 39.27 18.82
N ALA A 12 -21.53 40.05 17.81
CA ALA A 12 -21.70 39.52 16.45
C ALA A 12 -20.35 39.06 15.90
N LEU A 13 -19.31 39.89 15.98
CA LEU A 13 -17.97 39.57 15.47
C LEU A 13 -17.32 38.37 16.18
N SER A 14 -17.49 38.21 17.49
CA SER A 14 -16.96 37.05 18.22
C SER A 14 -17.68 35.75 17.85
N SER A 15 -18.98 35.81 17.55
CA SER A 15 -19.77 34.64 17.13
C SER A 15 -19.35 34.10 15.75
N PHE A 16 -19.06 35.00 14.80
CA PHE A 16 -18.56 34.59 13.47
C PHE A 16 -17.13 34.01 13.52
N ALA A 17 -16.27 34.53 14.40
CA ALA A 17 -14.91 34.01 14.57
C ALA A 17 -14.91 32.56 15.12
N VAL A 18 -15.83 32.23 16.04
CA VAL A 18 -15.94 30.87 16.59
C VAL A 18 -16.52 29.88 15.58
N ALA A 19 -17.45 30.30 14.73
CA ALA A 19 -18.01 29.45 13.67
C ALA A 19 -16.94 29.03 12.64
N HIS A 20 -16.10 29.98 12.20
CA HIS A 20 -15.04 29.69 11.24
C HIS A 20 -13.88 28.84 11.81
N ILE A 21 -13.62 28.91 13.12
CA ILE A 21 -12.63 28.04 13.78
C ILE A 21 -13.18 26.63 13.96
N GLY A 22 -14.47 26.49 14.25
CA GLY A 22 -15.15 25.18 14.35
C GLY A 22 -15.18 24.43 13.02
N ASP A 23 -15.46 25.12 11.91
CA ASP A 23 -15.52 24.51 10.58
C ASP A 23 -14.13 24.03 10.10
N ALA A 24 -13.07 24.80 10.34
CA ALA A 24 -11.71 24.43 9.93
C ALA A 24 -11.17 23.18 10.66
N ASP A 25 -11.54 23.00 11.94
CA ASP A 25 -11.17 21.80 12.71
C ASP A 25 -12.00 20.57 12.32
N LEU A 26 -13.24 20.75 11.86
CA LEU A 26 -14.08 19.68 11.33
C LEU A 26 -13.58 19.22 9.96
N GLU A 27 -13.30 20.14 9.03
CA GLU A 27 -12.70 19.80 7.73
C GLU A 27 -11.36 19.07 7.91
N ARG A 28 -10.54 19.48 8.89
CA ARG A 28 -9.26 18.83 9.17
C ARG A 28 -9.41 17.43 9.74
N ARG A 29 -10.47 17.16 10.51
CA ARG A 29 -10.80 15.82 11.03
C ARG A 29 -11.29 14.91 9.91
N ASP A 30 -12.16 15.42 9.04
CA ASP A 30 -12.68 14.68 7.89
C ASP A 30 -11.54 14.30 6.93
N VAL A 31 -10.61 15.23 6.65
CA VAL A 31 -9.43 14.94 5.81
C VAL A 31 -8.51 13.90 6.45
N ALA A 32 -8.35 13.92 7.78
CA ALA A 32 -7.52 12.95 8.47
C ALA A 32 -8.15 11.54 8.49
N GLU A 33 -9.47 11.47 8.59
CA GLU A 33 -10.23 10.21 8.54
C GLU A 33 -10.20 9.62 7.13
N ILE A 34 -10.41 10.43 6.09
CA ILE A 34 -10.30 10.01 4.68
C ILE A 34 -8.89 9.49 4.38
N ALA A 35 -7.84 10.22 4.80
CA ALA A 35 -6.46 9.77 4.61
C ALA A 35 -6.15 8.46 5.37
N HIS A 36 -6.79 8.25 6.52
CA HIS A 36 -6.65 7.00 7.27
C HIS A 36 -7.30 5.82 6.53
N GLU A 37 -8.50 6.00 5.99
CA GLU A 37 -9.19 4.99 5.19
C GLU A 37 -8.42 4.67 3.90
N GLU A 38 -7.92 5.68 3.18
CA GLU A 38 -7.07 5.51 2.01
C GLU A 38 -5.80 4.70 2.33
N TYR A 39 -5.17 4.98 3.47
CA TYR A 39 -4.02 4.21 3.94
C TYR A 39 -4.39 2.75 4.23
N LEU A 40 -5.52 2.49 4.88
CA LEU A 40 -5.98 1.13 5.17
C LEU A 40 -6.28 0.35 3.88
N MET A 41 -6.95 0.98 2.91
CA MET A 41 -7.18 0.39 1.59
C MET A 41 -5.88 0.06 0.86
N ALA A 42 -4.93 1.00 0.81
CA ALA A 42 -3.62 0.78 0.19
C ALA A 42 -2.81 -0.32 0.89
N ARG A 43 -2.91 -0.40 2.22
CA ARG A 43 -2.27 -1.45 3.01
C ARG A 43 -2.84 -2.83 2.67
N ASP A 44 -4.15 -2.95 2.57
CA ASP A 44 -4.81 -4.22 2.30
C ASP A 44 -4.56 -4.66 0.84
N GLU A 45 -4.55 -3.72 -0.11
CA GLU A 45 -4.09 -3.99 -1.48
C GLU A 45 -2.63 -4.47 -1.53
N TYR A 46 -1.74 -3.88 -0.73
CA TYR A 46 -0.35 -4.33 -0.66
C TYR A 46 -0.24 -5.75 -0.11
N ILE A 47 -1.02 -6.07 0.93
CA ILE A 47 -1.04 -7.41 1.51
C ILE A 47 -1.56 -8.44 0.49
N GLU A 48 -2.63 -8.12 -0.23
CA GLU A 48 -3.16 -8.96 -1.30
C GLU A 48 -2.13 -9.19 -2.42
N LYS A 49 -1.52 -8.12 -2.93
CA LYS A 49 -0.47 -8.19 -3.97
C LYS A 49 0.73 -9.00 -3.50
N ARG A 50 1.16 -8.81 -2.24
CA ARG A 50 2.27 -9.55 -1.64
C ARG A 50 1.96 -11.04 -1.49
N ASP A 51 0.75 -11.40 -1.09
CA ASP A 51 0.36 -12.79 -0.92
C ASP A 51 0.16 -13.49 -2.28
N LEU A 52 -0.26 -12.75 -3.31
CA LEU A 52 -0.18 -13.19 -4.71
C LEU A 52 1.28 -13.52 -5.08
N PHE A 53 2.25 -12.62 -4.85
CA PHE A 53 3.68 -12.90 -5.09
C PHE A 53 4.23 -14.07 -4.29
N ARG A 54 3.75 -14.28 -3.06
CA ARG A 54 4.13 -15.43 -2.23
C ARG A 54 3.58 -16.75 -2.77
N ARG A 55 2.39 -16.77 -3.37
CA ARG A 55 1.86 -17.94 -4.11
C ARG A 55 2.62 -18.17 -5.43
N PHE A 56 3.07 -17.11 -6.09
CA PHE A 56 3.95 -17.17 -7.27
C PHE A 56 5.37 -17.68 -6.96
N ALA A 57 5.87 -17.53 -5.73
CA ALA A 57 7.19 -18.00 -5.32
C ALA A 57 7.24 -19.51 -5.05
N SER A 58 6.81 -20.31 -6.03
CA SER A 58 6.90 -21.75 -5.93
C SER A 58 8.34 -22.17 -6.25
N LYS A 59 9.05 -22.67 -5.24
CA LYS A 59 10.51 -22.89 -5.36
C LYS A 59 10.78 -24.20 -6.09
N GLY A 60 11.38 -24.11 -7.26
CA GLY A 60 12.00 -25.25 -7.94
C GLY A 60 13.50 -25.31 -7.69
N THR A 61 14.14 -26.27 -8.35
CA THR A 61 15.58 -26.53 -8.30
C THR A 61 16.16 -26.60 -9.69
N CYS A 62 17.24 -25.87 -9.93
CA CYS A 62 17.97 -25.90 -11.18
C CYS A 62 18.64 -27.27 -11.36
N ARG A 63 18.37 -27.94 -12.46
CA ARG A 63 19.02 -29.19 -12.85
C ARG A 63 19.68 -29.01 -14.20
N ALA A 64 20.88 -29.57 -14.34
CA ALA A 64 21.56 -29.65 -15.62
C ALA A 64 20.75 -30.55 -16.56
N THR A 65 20.56 -30.09 -17.80
CA THR A 65 19.93 -30.90 -18.85
C THR A 65 20.99 -31.44 -19.81
N LYS A 66 20.65 -32.38 -20.69
CA LYS A 66 21.58 -32.98 -21.68
C LYS A 66 21.99 -32.00 -22.80
N GLY A 67 22.30 -30.74 -22.46
CA GLY A 67 22.70 -29.63 -23.32
C GLY A 67 23.37 -28.52 -22.50
N SER A 68 23.72 -27.38 -23.11
CA SER A 68 24.46 -26.28 -22.48
C SER A 68 23.65 -25.41 -21.50
N GLY A 69 22.47 -25.87 -21.05
CA GLY A 69 21.53 -25.10 -20.24
C GLY A 69 21.04 -25.81 -18.96
N LYS A 70 20.65 -24.99 -17.97
CA LYS A 70 20.06 -25.44 -16.71
C LYS A 70 18.57 -25.07 -16.66
N LEU A 71 17.73 -26.01 -16.29
CA LEU A 71 16.28 -25.82 -16.15
C LEU A 71 15.85 -25.96 -14.69
N CYS A 72 14.89 -25.16 -14.28
CA CYS A 72 14.25 -25.19 -12.98
C CYS A 72 13.23 -26.32 -12.91
N TYR A 73 13.23 -27.12 -11.84
CA TYR A 73 12.31 -28.23 -11.62
C TYR A 73 11.59 -28.16 -10.28
N LYS A 74 10.28 -28.37 -10.27
CA LYS A 74 9.44 -28.52 -9.06
C LYS A 74 8.61 -29.79 -9.17
N GLY A 75 8.70 -30.66 -8.15
CA GLY A 75 7.94 -31.92 -8.14
C GLY A 75 8.20 -32.84 -9.35
N GLY A 76 9.43 -32.83 -9.90
CA GLY A 76 9.81 -33.65 -11.06
C GLY A 76 9.44 -33.06 -12.42
N ARG A 77 8.74 -31.93 -12.48
CA ARG A 77 8.42 -31.22 -13.72
C ARG A 77 9.30 -29.99 -13.88
N ALA A 78 9.74 -29.70 -15.11
CA ALA A 78 10.45 -28.45 -15.41
C ALA A 78 9.44 -27.28 -15.38
N CYS A 79 9.82 -26.15 -14.80
CA CYS A 79 8.95 -24.99 -14.55
C CYS A 79 9.52 -23.66 -15.04
N GLY A 80 10.76 -23.62 -15.56
CA GLY A 80 11.35 -22.40 -16.10
C GLY A 80 12.85 -22.51 -16.35
N PRO A 81 13.47 -21.54 -17.05
CA PRO A 81 14.92 -21.48 -17.18
C PRO A 81 15.56 -21.00 -15.88
N CYS A 82 16.76 -21.50 -15.60
CA CYS A 82 17.57 -20.95 -14.52
C CYS A 82 18.34 -19.73 -15.00
N THR A 83 18.75 -18.87 -14.06
CA THR A 83 19.66 -17.78 -14.39
C THR A 83 20.94 -18.35 -15.01
N PRO A 84 21.60 -17.63 -15.96
CA PRO A 84 22.75 -18.17 -16.70
C PRO A 84 23.93 -18.53 -15.78
N MET A 85 24.03 -17.86 -14.63
CA MET A 85 25.04 -18.14 -13.59
C MET A 85 24.56 -19.13 -12.53
N ALA A 86 23.36 -19.70 -12.66
CA ALA A 86 22.81 -20.56 -11.63
C ALA A 86 23.62 -21.85 -11.48
N VAL A 87 23.88 -22.32 -10.26
CA VAL A 87 24.50 -23.63 -10.02
C VAL A 87 23.45 -24.76 -10.04
N THR A 88 23.88 -26.00 -10.31
CA THR A 88 22.99 -27.16 -10.19
C THR A 88 22.54 -27.31 -8.73
N GLY A 89 21.25 -27.47 -8.50
CA GLY A 89 20.63 -27.46 -7.18
C GLY A 89 20.22 -26.06 -6.70
N GLN A 90 20.56 -24.99 -7.42
CA GLN A 90 20.15 -23.64 -7.04
C GLN A 90 18.63 -23.51 -7.07
N LEU A 91 18.09 -22.84 -6.05
CA LEU A 91 16.68 -22.52 -6.01
C LEU A 91 16.35 -21.54 -7.12
N CYS A 92 15.27 -21.84 -7.80
CA CYS A 92 14.76 -21.03 -8.88
C CYS A 92 13.26 -20.84 -8.66
N PHE A 93 12.79 -19.70 -9.12
CA PHE A 93 11.38 -19.38 -9.05
C PHE A 93 10.68 -20.13 -10.17
N CYS A 94 9.97 -21.19 -9.81
CA CYS A 94 8.89 -21.67 -10.63
C CYS A 94 7.73 -20.69 -10.42
N ASN A 95 7.63 -19.71 -11.28
CA ASN A 95 6.36 -19.02 -11.46
C ASN A 95 5.38 -20.11 -11.93
N ALA A 96 4.56 -20.60 -11.00
CA ALA A 96 3.49 -21.54 -11.32
C ALA A 96 2.45 -20.84 -12.19
#